data_AF-A0A1H7H7B2-F1
#
_entry.id   AF-A0A1H7H7B2-F1
#
_cell.length_a   1.000
_cell.length_b   1.000
_cell.length_c   1.000
_cell.angle_alpha   90.00
_cell.angle_beta   90.00
_cell.angle_gamma   90.00
#
_symmetry.space_group_name_H-M   'P 1'
#
loop_
_entity.id
_entity.type
_entity.pdbx_description
1 polymer ?
#
loop_
_entity_poly.entity_id
_entity_poly.type
_entity_poly.pdbx_seq_one_letter_code
_entity_poly.pdbx_strand_id
1 'polypeptide(L)'
;MTGEEFVKLCYEEKESTLREYFDKSSKSEVAEKIRKLILSGVSESDLHELIDLVMTESYYTLLLGLDGETSLGGKQITYQLYDENNELLNECGEIEENAFSYFIEE
;
A
#
# COMPACT_ATOMS: atom_id res chain seq x y z
N MET A 1 -14.68 -0.94 12.88
CA MET A 1 -13.77 -1.47 11.83
C MET A 1 -12.70 -2.31 12.53
N THR A 2 -12.23 -3.42 11.99
CA THR A 2 -11.13 -4.23 12.60
C THR A 2 -9.77 -3.92 11.98
N GLY A 3 -8.68 -4.45 12.56
CA GLY A 3 -7.33 -4.31 12.02
C GLY A 3 -7.21 -5.00 10.66
N GLU A 4 -7.79 -6.19 10.53
CA GLU A 4 -7.92 -6.90 9.26
C GLU A 4 -8.68 -6.06 8.21
N GLU A 5 -9.85 -5.50 8.56
CA GLU A 5 -10.64 -4.68 7.64
C GLU A 5 -9.85 -3.45 7.18
N PHE A 6 -9.11 -2.81 8.10
CA PHE A 6 -8.25 -1.68 7.76
C PHE A 6 -7.14 -2.07 6.79
N VAL A 7 -6.41 -3.17 7.05
CA VAL A 7 -5.35 -3.66 6.16
C VAL A 7 -5.90 -4.03 4.79
N LYS A 8 -7.06 -4.68 4.73
CA LYS A 8 -7.74 -5.02 3.48
C LYS A 8 -8.08 -3.77 2.67
N LEU A 9 -8.61 -2.72 3.31
CA LEU A 9 -8.89 -1.45 2.64
C LEU A 9 -7.61 -0.81 2.09
N CYS A 10 -6.49 -0.89 2.81
CA CYS A 10 -5.19 -0.44 2.31
C CYS A 10 -4.73 -1.21 1.06
N TYR A 11 -4.90 -2.54 1.05
CA TYR A 11 -4.60 -3.37 -0.12
C TYR A 11 -5.49 -3.02 -1.31
N GLU A 12 -6.81 -2.90 -1.09
CA GLU A 12 -7.76 -2.53 -2.14
C GLU A 12 -7.47 -1.12 -2.72
N GLU A 13 -7.05 -0.18 -1.88
CA GLU A 13 -6.63 1.16 -2.31
C GLU A 13 -5.33 1.12 -3.13
N LYS A 14 -4.34 0.31 -2.73
CA LYS A 14 -3.11 0.07 -3.50
C LYS A 14 -3.43 -0.50 -4.88
N GLU A 15 -4.29 -1.51 -4.95
CA GLU A 15 -4.73 -2.13 -6.19
C GLU A 15 -5.53 -1.16 -7.08
N SER A 16 -6.39 -0.35 -6.47
CA SER A 16 -7.15 0.69 -7.18
C SER A 16 -6.24 1.75 -7.78
N THR A 17 -5.28 2.24 -7.00
CA THR A 17 -4.29 3.23 -7.42
C THR A 17 -3.40 2.71 -8.55
N LEU A 18 -2.92 1.46 -8.45
CA LEU A 18 -2.13 0.82 -9.50
C LEU A 18 -2.92 0.73 -10.80
N ARG A 19 -4.19 0.28 -10.75
CA ARG A 19 -5.08 0.26 -11.92
C ARG A 19 -5.27 1.65 -12.51
N GLU A 20 -5.46 2.68 -11.69
CA GLU A 20 -5.60 4.06 -12.16
C GLU A 20 -4.35 4.53 -12.93
N TYR A 21 -3.15 4.20 -12.44
CA TYR A 21 -1.89 4.61 -13.06
C TYR A 21 -1.70 4.04 -14.47
N PHE A 22 -2.26 2.86 -14.75
CA PHE A 22 -2.21 2.24 -16.08
C PHE A 22 -3.48 2.47 -16.92
N ASP A 23 -4.50 3.12 -16.37
CA ASP A 23 -5.69 3.50 -17.13
C ASP A 23 -5.35 4.61 -18.16
N LYS A 24 -5.65 4.33 -19.43
CA LYS A 24 -5.45 5.24 -20.56
C LYS A 24 -6.27 6.51 -20.45
N SER A 25 -7.39 6.47 -19.73
CA SER A 25 -8.27 7.60 -19.46
C SER A 25 -7.87 8.39 -18.21
N SER A 26 -6.98 7.85 -17.37
CA SER A 26 -6.53 8.55 -16.17
C SER A 26 -5.78 9.84 -16.51
N LYS A 27 -6.14 10.89 -15.76
CA LYS A 27 -5.54 12.22 -15.84
C LYS A 27 -4.50 12.46 -14.73
N SER A 28 -4.13 11.43 -13.98
CA SER A 28 -3.09 11.57 -12.96
C SER A 28 -1.73 11.85 -13.64
N GLU A 29 -0.89 12.63 -12.97
CA GLU A 29 0.45 12.95 -13.48
C GLU A 29 1.30 11.67 -13.63
N VAL A 30 1.11 10.69 -12.74
CA VAL A 30 1.79 9.39 -12.79
C VAL A 30 1.39 8.64 -14.05
N ALA A 31 0.10 8.54 -14.36
CA ALA A 31 -0.37 7.89 -15.59
C ALA A 31 0.17 8.58 -16.86
N GLU A 32 0.25 9.91 -16.87
CA GLU A 32 0.90 10.64 -17.96
C GLU A 32 2.38 10.29 -18.13
N LYS A 33 3.14 10.17 -17.03
CA LYS A 33 4.55 9.78 -17.09
C LYS A 33 4.74 8.34 -17.54
N ILE A 34 3.92 7.40 -17.04
CA ILE A 34 3.94 6.00 -17.47
C ILE A 34 3.70 5.90 -18.97
N ARG A 35 2.66 6.58 -19.49
CA ARG A 35 2.38 6.62 -20.93
C ARG A 35 3.55 7.15 -21.74
N LYS A 36 4.23 8.21 -21.28
CA LYS A 36 5.43 8.75 -21.94
C LYS A 36 6.59 7.75 -21.95
N LEU A 37 6.81 7.01 -20.87
CA LEU A 37 7.84 5.98 -20.78
C LEU A 37 7.55 4.81 -21.72
N ILE A 38 6.31 4.34 -21.76
CA ILE A 38 5.87 3.30 -22.71
C ILE A 38 6.08 3.75 -24.16
N LEU A 39 5.68 5.00 -24.50
CA LEU A 39 5.91 5.57 -25.83
C LEU A 39 7.41 5.71 -26.19
N SER A 40 8.28 5.82 -25.18
CA SER A 40 9.73 5.84 -25.36
C SER A 40 10.38 4.45 -25.50
N GLY A 41 9.57 3.39 -25.43
CA GLY A 41 10.01 2.00 -25.63
C GLY A 41 10.27 1.21 -24.34
N VAL A 42 9.91 1.75 -23.16
CA VAL A 42 9.96 0.98 -21.92
C VAL A 42 8.81 -0.02 -21.88
N SER A 43 9.07 -1.24 -21.42
CA SER A 43 8.08 -2.31 -21.28
C SER A 43 6.96 -1.91 -20.29
N GLU A 44 5.70 -2.03 -20.73
CA GLU A 44 4.53 -1.78 -19.87
C GLU A 44 4.45 -2.78 -18.72
N SER A 45 4.77 -4.06 -18.97
CA SER A 45 4.79 -5.09 -17.93
C SER A 45 5.86 -4.82 -16.88
N ASP A 46 7.06 -4.41 -17.30
CA ASP A 46 8.18 -4.18 -16.38
C ASP A 46 7.91 -2.92 -15.53
N LEU A 47 7.27 -1.90 -16.12
CA LEU A 47 6.81 -0.74 -15.36
C LEU A 47 5.71 -1.11 -14.37
N HIS A 48 4.76 -1.95 -14.77
CA HIS A 48 3.70 -2.42 -13.89
C HIS A 48 4.29 -3.18 -12.71
N GLU A 49 5.14 -4.18 -12.96
CA GLU A 49 5.81 -4.98 -11.93
C GLU A 49 6.65 -4.10 -10.99
N LEU A 50 7.42 -3.15 -11.52
CA LEU A 50 8.22 -2.25 -10.71
C LEU A 50 7.36 -1.36 -9.80
N ILE A 51 6.31 -0.75 -10.34
CA ILE A 51 5.43 0.14 -9.57
C ILE A 51 4.64 -0.65 -8.54
N ASP A 52 4.15 -1.82 -8.92
CA ASP A 52 3.48 -2.77 -8.03
C ASP A 52 4.37 -3.14 -6.84
N LEU A 53 5.62 -3.56 -7.11
CA LEU A 53 6.60 -3.89 -6.07
C LEU A 53 6.88 -2.70 -5.15
N VAL A 54 7.13 -1.51 -5.71
CA VAL A 54 7.37 -0.28 -4.92
C VAL A 54 6.18 0.02 -4.01
N MET A 55 4.95 -0.12 -4.50
CA MET A 55 3.75 0.11 -3.70
C MET A 55 3.57 -0.97 -2.64
N THR A 56 3.75 -2.24 -2.96
CA THR A 56 3.69 -3.36 -2.02
C THR A 56 4.69 -3.17 -0.88
N GLU A 57 5.96 -2.88 -1.17
CA GLU A 57 6.98 -2.63 -0.16
C GLU A 57 6.66 -1.40 0.70
N SER A 58 6.13 -0.34 0.08
CA SER A 58 5.79 0.91 0.78
C SER A 58 4.60 0.75 1.73
N TYR A 59 3.51 0.13 1.26
CA TYR A 59 2.32 -0.14 2.08
C TYR A 59 2.64 -1.12 3.20
N TYR A 60 3.31 -2.23 2.89
CA TYR A 60 3.69 -3.23 3.89
C TYR A 60 4.58 -2.63 4.99
N THR A 61 5.63 -1.90 4.62
CA THR A 61 6.52 -1.23 5.59
C THR A 61 5.77 -0.22 6.45
N LEU A 62 4.83 0.54 5.86
CA LEU A 62 4.02 1.49 6.60
C LEU A 62 3.11 0.79 7.62
N LEU A 63 2.43 -0.29 7.22
CA LEU A 63 1.55 -1.08 8.09
C LEU A 63 2.33 -1.70 9.26
N LEU A 64 3.49 -2.31 9.00
CA LEU A 64 4.40 -2.79 10.06
C LEU A 64 4.83 -1.67 11.00
N GLY A 65 5.07 -0.48 10.46
CA GLY A 65 5.46 0.68 11.25
C GLY A 65 4.34 1.20 12.16
N LEU A 66 3.07 1.04 11.75
CA LEU A 66 1.91 1.38 12.59
C LEU A 66 1.78 0.39 13.75
N ASP A 67 2.01 -0.89 13.52
CA ASP A 67 1.97 -1.92 14.57
C ASP A 67 3.20 -1.88 15.49
N GLY A 68 4.24 -1.15 15.06
CA GLY A 68 5.49 -1.00 15.81
C GLY A 68 6.51 -2.10 15.56
N GLU A 69 6.31 -2.94 14.55
CA GLU A 69 7.22 -4.02 14.14
C GLU A 69 8.42 -3.51 13.33
N THR A 70 8.33 -2.30 12.78
CA THR A 70 9.48 -1.61 12.18
C THR A 70 9.51 -0.12 12.51
N SER A 71 10.65 0.53 12.23
CA SER A 71 10.81 1.96 12.47
C SER A 71 10.24 2.79 11.32
N LEU A 72 9.45 3.81 11.64
CA LEU A 72 9.08 4.87 10.69
C LEU A 72 10.09 6.01 10.82
N GLY A 73 10.84 6.28 9.76
CA GLY A 73 11.85 7.36 9.75
C GLY A 73 12.93 7.20 10.83
N GLY A 74 13.27 5.96 11.20
CA GLY A 74 14.27 5.65 12.23
C GLY A 74 13.76 5.68 13.67
N LYS A 75 12.46 5.87 13.89
CA LYS A 75 11.84 5.76 15.21
C LYS A 75 10.80 4.65 15.22
N GLN A 76 10.93 3.71 16.15
CA GLN A 76 10.01 2.61 16.35
C GLN A 76 9.06 2.93 17.51
N ILE A 77 7.77 2.88 17.24
CA ILE A 77 6.67 3.13 18.18
C ILE A 77 5.50 2.26 17.76
N THR A 78 4.80 1.63 18.69
CA THR A 78 3.49 1.04 18.43
C THR A 78 2.42 2.13 18.44
N TYR A 79 1.72 2.32 17.33
CA TYR A 79 0.65 3.29 17.20
C TYR A 79 -0.70 2.64 17.55
N GLN A 80 -1.60 3.44 18.11
CA GLN A 80 -2.99 3.04 18.32
C GLN A 80 -3.85 3.82 17.31
N LEU A 81 -4.54 3.08 16.45
CA LEU A 81 -5.44 3.60 15.43
C LEU A 81 -6.85 3.62 16.00
N TYR A 82 -7.49 4.78 15.93
CA TYR A 82 -8.88 4.96 16.31
C TYR A 82 -9.67 5.46 15.11
N ASP A 83 -10.87 4.94 14.90
CA ASP A 83 -11.81 5.47 13.91
C ASP A 83 -12.54 6.73 14.40
N GLU A 84 -13.46 7.25 13.60
CA GLU A 84 -14.28 8.42 13.96
C GLU A 84 -15.21 8.19 15.16
N ASN A 85 -15.46 6.93 15.53
CA ASN A 85 -16.29 6.54 16.68
C ASN A 85 -15.45 6.29 17.95
N ASN A 86 -14.13 6.49 17.87
CA ASN A 86 -13.18 6.23 18.95
C ASN A 86 -13.09 4.73 19.31
N GLU A 87 -13.33 3.85 18.34
CA GLU A 87 -13.05 2.41 18.45
C GLU A 87 -11.58 2.15 18.12
N LEU A 88 -10.88 1.39 18.98
CA LEU A 88 -9.51 0.97 18.71
C LEU A 88 -9.54 -0.10 17.61
N LEU A 89 -8.81 0.14 16.53
CA LEU A 89 -8.82 -0.70 15.34
C LEU A 89 -7.79 -1.82 15.40
N ASN A 90 -6.66 -1.58 16.06
CA ASN A 90 -5.55 -2.51 16.07
C ASN A 90 -5.18 -2.91 17.50
N GLU A 91 -5.53 -4.14 17.86
CA GLU A 91 -4.82 -4.80 18.96
C GLU A 91 -3.39 -5.11 18.50
N CYS A 92 -2.43 -5.09 19.43
CA CYS A 92 -1.01 -5.23 19.10
C CYS A 92 -0.74 -6.52 18.30
N GLY A 93 -0.11 -6.40 17.12
CA GLY A 93 0.24 -7.54 16.25
C GLY A 93 -0.82 -7.88 15.19
N GLU A 94 -2.04 -7.33 15.29
CA GLU A 94 -3.12 -7.63 14.35
C GLU A 94 -2.85 -7.03 12.96
N ILE A 95 -2.22 -5.85 12.88
CA ILE A 95 -1.92 -5.22 11.59
C ILE A 95 -0.81 -5.99 10.87
N GLU A 96 0.24 -6.40 11.58
CA GLU A 96 1.37 -7.13 10.99
C GLU A 96 0.94 -8.46 10.37
N GLU A 97 0.20 -9.28 11.12
CA GLU A 97 -0.30 -10.58 10.65
C GLU A 97 -1.11 -10.41 9.36
N ASN A 98 -2.08 -9.50 9.36
CA ASN A 98 -2.92 -9.26 8.20
C ASN A 98 -2.12 -8.65 7.03
N ALA A 99 -1.16 -7.75 7.30
CA ALA A 99 -0.34 -7.15 6.26
C ALA A 99 0.51 -8.22 5.55
N PHE A 100 1.02 -9.21 6.28
CA PHE A 100 1.74 -10.33 5.68
C PHE A 100 0.84 -11.14 4.74
N SER A 101 -0.38 -11.48 5.19
CA SER A 101 -1.33 -12.25 4.36
C SER A 101 -1.75 -11.53 3.08
N TYR A 102 -2.01 -10.22 3.14
CA TYR A 102 -2.45 -9.46 1.95
C TYR A 102 -1.30 -9.04 1.01
N PHE A 103 -0.09 -8.76 1.53
CA PHE A 103 0.99 -8.17 0.72
C PHE A 103 2.14 -9.12 0.41
N ILE A 104 2.30 -10.25 1.10
CA ILE A 104 3.49 -11.13 1.00
C ILE A 104 3.14 -12.60 0.70
N GLU A 105 2.11 -13.17 1.32
CA GLU A 105 1.81 -14.60 1.21
C GLU A 105 1.17 -15.02 -0.13
N GLU A 106 0.65 -14.07 -0.91
CA GLU A 106 0.04 -14.28 -2.24
C GLU A 106 1.07 -14.50 -3.38
#